data_AF-A0A252EDK9-F1
#
_entry.id   AF-A0A252EDK9-F1
#
_cell.length_a   1.000
_cell.length_b   1.000
_cell.length_c   1.000
_cell.angle_alpha   90.00
_cell.angle_beta   90.00
_cell.angle_gamma   90.00
#
_symmetry.space_group_name_H-M   'P 1'
#
loop_
_entity.id
_entity.type
_entity.pdbx_description
1 polymer ?
#
loop_
_entity_poly.entity_id
_entity_poly.type
_entity_poly.pdbx_seq_one_letter_code
_entity_poly.pdbx_strand_id
1 'polypeptide(L)'
;ILLHVITEKGHGYRPAEKAGDKYHAVAKFNVVTGEQKKGPSGPPSYTSVFARELVRRAATDDRITAVTAAMPSGTGLDAFAKSYPDRFFDVGIAEQHAVTFAAGMATEGLRPFCAIYSTFLQRAYDQVMHDVVLQKLP
;
A
#
# COMPACT_ATOMS: atom_id res chain seq x y z
N ILE A 1 19.81 26.50 -2.90
CA ILE A 1 19.25 26.51 -4.27
C ILE A 1 18.59 25.15 -4.49
N LEU A 2 17.30 25.12 -4.84
CA LEU A 2 16.58 23.90 -5.22
C LEU A 2 16.42 23.90 -6.74
N LEU A 3 16.93 22.87 -7.43
CA LEU A 3 16.66 22.68 -8.85
C LEU A 3 15.51 21.68 -8.99
N HIS A 4 14.35 22.16 -9.41
CA HIS A 4 13.19 21.32 -9.68
C HIS A 4 13.24 20.82 -11.13
N VAL A 5 13.61 19.55 -11.31
CA VAL A 5 13.67 18.90 -12.62
C VAL A 5 12.44 18.02 -12.83
N ILE A 6 11.81 18.15 -14.00
CA ILE A 6 10.67 17.33 -14.40
C ILE A 6 11.21 16.17 -15.26
N THR A 7 10.86 14.94 -14.90
CA THR A 7 11.22 13.73 -15.64
C THR A 7 9.98 12.88 -15.94
N GLU A 8 10.11 11.95 -16.88
CA GLU A 8 9.07 11.00 -17.24
C GLU A 8 9.50 9.58 -16.82
N LYS A 9 8.65 8.88 -16.07
CA LYS A 9 8.95 7.53 -15.58
C LYS A 9 9.02 6.54 -16.76
N GLY A 10 10.17 5.88 -16.90
CA GLY A 10 10.41 4.93 -17.99
C GLY A 10 10.88 5.55 -19.31
N HIS A 11 11.20 6.85 -19.32
CA HIS A 11 11.64 7.57 -20.51
C HIS A 11 12.75 6.86 -21.28
N GLY A 12 12.60 6.77 -22.60
CA GLY A 12 13.51 6.07 -23.52
C GLY A 12 13.11 4.61 -23.76
N TYR A 13 12.10 4.08 -23.06
CA TYR A 13 11.59 2.73 -23.25
C TYR A 13 10.05 2.71 -23.33
N ARG A 14 9.53 2.81 -24.56
CA ARG A 14 8.08 2.92 -24.87
C ARG A 14 7.16 1.97 -24.08
N PRO A 15 7.48 0.68 -23.88
CA PRO A 15 6.65 -0.19 -23.05
C PRO A 15 6.53 0.27 -21.59
N ALA A 16 7.59 0.82 -21.00
CA ALA A 16 7.54 1.36 -19.64
C ALA A 16 6.81 2.71 -19.56
N GLU A 17 7.06 3.62 -20.51
CA GLU A 17 6.37 4.92 -20.60
C GLU A 17 4.84 4.75 -20.60
N LYS A 18 4.34 3.74 -21.31
CA LYS A 18 2.90 3.46 -21.42
C LYS A 18 2.31 2.66 -20.26
N ALA A 19 3.14 2.17 -19.34
CA ALA A 19 2.68 1.21 -18.33
C ALA A 19 2.36 1.82 -16.96
N GLY A 20 2.53 3.13 -16.79
CA GLY A 20 2.36 3.80 -15.50
C GLY A 20 3.22 3.14 -14.42
N ASP A 21 2.62 2.77 -13.29
CA ASP A 21 3.35 2.13 -12.18
C ASP A 21 3.70 0.65 -12.39
N LYS A 22 3.18 0.01 -13.44
CA LYS A 22 3.38 -1.45 -13.67
C LYS A 22 4.79 -1.81 -14.11
N TYR A 23 5.64 -0.81 -14.39
CA TYR A 23 7.07 -0.99 -14.72
C TYR A 23 8.02 -0.52 -13.62
N HIS A 24 7.51 -0.19 -12.43
CA HIS A 24 8.35 0.16 -11.28
C HIS A 24 9.23 -1.02 -10.82
N ALA A 25 8.67 -2.23 -10.89
CA ALA A 25 9.38 -3.49 -10.74
C ALA A 25 8.71 -4.54 -11.63
N VAL A 26 9.49 -5.25 -12.44
CA VAL A 26 8.98 -6.25 -13.40
C VAL A 26 9.73 -7.56 -13.25
N ALA A 27 9.03 -8.67 -13.49
CA ALA A 27 9.68 -9.96 -13.68
C ALA A 27 10.43 -9.98 -15.02
N LYS A 28 11.14 -11.07 -15.31
CA LYS A 28 11.79 -11.25 -16.63
C LYS A 28 10.79 -10.99 -17.77
N PHE A 29 11.15 -10.07 -18.65
CA PHE A 29 10.33 -9.64 -19.78
C PHE A 29 11.15 -9.63 -21.08
N ASN A 30 10.46 -9.59 -22.21
CA ASN A 30 11.07 -9.36 -23.51
C ASN A 30 11.32 -7.86 -23.71
N VAL A 31 12.58 -7.44 -23.86
CA VAL A 31 12.95 -6.02 -24.00
C VAL A 31 12.42 -5.39 -25.29
N VAL A 32 12.15 -6.18 -26.33
CA VAL A 32 11.59 -5.63 -27.59
C VAL A 32 10.09 -5.44 -27.48
N THR A 33 9.36 -6.41 -26.89
CA THR A 33 7.89 -6.40 -26.87
C THR A 33 7.29 -5.87 -25.56
N GLY A 34 8.07 -5.81 -24.47
CA GLY A 34 7.60 -5.48 -23.12
C GLY A 34 6.78 -6.59 -22.45
N GLU A 35 6.69 -7.77 -23.05
CA GLU A 35 5.84 -8.85 -22.53
C GLU A 35 6.54 -9.58 -21.37
N GLN A 36 5.83 -9.69 -20.25
CA GLN A 36 6.22 -10.50 -19.10
C GLN A 36 5.61 -11.89 -19.24
N LYS A 37 6.43 -12.95 -19.12
CA LYS A 37 5.92 -14.32 -19.08
C LYS A 37 5.34 -14.60 -17.69
N LYS A 38 4.06 -14.97 -17.64
CA LYS A 38 3.43 -15.42 -16.39
C LYS A 38 4.04 -16.77 -16.00
N GLY A 39 4.56 -16.85 -14.77
CA GLY A 39 5.01 -18.12 -14.21
C GLY A 39 3.86 -19.13 -14.09
N PRO A 40 4.17 -20.43 -13.93
CA PRO A 40 3.17 -21.45 -13.62
C PRO A 40 2.37 -21.06 -12.37
N SER A 41 1.10 -21.47 -12.32
CA SER A 41 0.24 -21.15 -11.17
C SER A 41 0.78 -21.78 -9.89
N GLY A 42 1.10 -20.94 -8.91
CA GLY A 42 1.44 -21.36 -7.55
C GLY A 42 0.30 -21.08 -6.55
N PRO A 43 0.52 -21.39 -5.26
CA PRO A 43 -0.39 -20.95 -4.21
C PRO A 43 -0.52 -19.42 -4.18
N PRO A 44 -1.63 -18.88 -3.66
CA PRO A 44 -1.84 -17.44 -3.58
C PRO A 44 -0.77 -16.78 -2.68
N SER A 45 -0.35 -15.56 -3.02
CA SER A 45 0.56 -14.79 -2.16
C SER A 45 -0.14 -14.37 -0.86
N TYR A 46 0.62 -14.20 0.22
CA TYR A 46 0.12 -13.65 1.48
C TYR A 46 -0.61 -12.33 1.28
N THR A 47 -0.04 -11.41 0.48
CA THR A 47 -0.67 -10.14 0.10
C THR A 47 -2.05 -10.35 -0.52
N SER A 48 -2.20 -11.31 -1.43
CA SER A 48 -3.49 -11.59 -2.07
C SER A 48 -4.51 -12.18 -1.11
N VAL A 49 -4.09 -13.00 -0.15
CA VAL A 49 -4.97 -13.59 0.87
C VAL A 49 -5.44 -12.50 1.84
N PHE A 50 -4.51 -11.68 2.33
CA PHE A 50 -4.80 -10.53 3.20
C PHE A 50 -5.80 -9.57 2.55
N ALA A 51 -5.53 -9.12 1.32
CA ALA A 51 -6.38 -8.18 0.61
C ALA A 51 -7.81 -8.72 0.41
N ARG A 52 -7.95 -9.98 -0.03
CA ARG A 52 -9.27 -10.61 -0.22
C ARG A 52 -10.06 -10.65 1.08
N GLU A 53 -9.42 -11.06 2.17
CA GLU A 53 -10.12 -11.18 3.46
C GLU A 53 -10.48 -9.81 4.03
N LEU A 54 -9.60 -8.81 3.93
CA LEU A 54 -9.88 -7.46 4.41
C LEU A 54 -11.06 -6.83 3.64
N VAL A 55 -11.07 -6.94 2.31
CA VAL A 55 -12.19 -6.46 1.47
C VAL A 55 -13.49 -7.18 1.82
N ARG A 56 -13.43 -8.50 2.06
CA ARG A 56 -14.60 -9.29 2.46
C ARG A 56 -15.15 -8.85 3.80
N ARG A 57 -14.30 -8.59 4.80
CA ARG A 57 -14.75 -8.13 6.13
C ARG A 57 -15.31 -6.72 6.10
N ALA A 58 -14.71 -5.84 5.32
CA ALA A 58 -15.19 -4.46 5.16
C ALA A 58 -16.57 -4.38 4.48
N ALA A 59 -17.04 -5.42 3.79
CA ALA A 59 -18.40 -5.50 3.27
C ALA A 59 -19.47 -5.55 4.37
N THR A 60 -19.09 -5.96 5.59
CA THR A 60 -20.01 -6.19 6.72
C THR A 60 -19.68 -5.36 7.95
N ASP A 61 -18.60 -4.57 7.91
CA ASP A 61 -18.19 -3.68 9.01
C ASP A 61 -17.70 -2.35 8.41
N ASP A 62 -18.56 -1.33 8.50
CA ASP A 62 -18.29 0.00 7.94
C ASP A 62 -17.19 0.75 8.68
N ARG A 63 -16.80 0.29 9.88
CA ARG A 63 -15.72 0.88 10.67
C ARG A 63 -14.33 0.47 10.17
N ILE A 64 -14.23 -0.56 9.35
CA ILE A 64 -12.94 -1.00 8.80
C ILE A 64 -12.45 0.04 7.80
N THR A 65 -11.26 0.58 8.05
CA THR A 65 -10.53 1.47 7.13
C THR A 65 -9.18 0.84 6.78
N ALA A 66 -8.60 1.26 5.66
CA ALA A 66 -7.30 0.78 5.20
C ALA A 66 -6.34 1.94 5.01
N VAL A 67 -5.15 1.84 5.60
CA VAL A 67 -4.10 2.87 5.52
C VAL A 67 -2.84 2.26 4.92
N THR A 68 -2.23 2.95 3.97
CA THR A 68 -0.91 2.61 3.43
C THR A 68 0.01 3.82 3.39
N ALA A 69 1.31 3.56 3.33
CA ALA A 69 2.34 4.57 3.10
C ALA A 69 2.93 4.39 1.69
N ALA A 70 2.23 4.88 0.66
CA ALA A 70 2.59 4.80 -0.77
C ALA A 70 2.78 3.38 -1.34
N MET A 71 2.20 2.35 -0.71
CA MET A 71 2.37 0.95 -1.13
C MET A 71 1.04 0.22 -1.41
N PRO A 72 0.06 0.81 -2.11
CA PRO A 72 -1.25 0.18 -2.29
C PRO A 72 -1.16 -1.18 -3.01
N SER A 73 -0.38 -1.28 -4.09
CA SER A 73 -0.20 -2.53 -4.83
C SER A 73 0.68 -3.54 -4.07
N GLY A 74 1.73 -3.06 -3.40
CA GLY A 74 2.65 -3.91 -2.63
C GLY A 74 1.99 -4.56 -1.42
N THR A 75 1.04 -3.86 -0.80
CA THR A 75 0.28 -4.33 0.37
C THR A 75 -1.07 -4.96 -0.01
N GLY A 76 -1.46 -4.88 -1.28
CA GLY A 76 -2.73 -5.39 -1.80
C GLY A 76 -3.95 -4.52 -1.42
N LEU A 77 -3.72 -3.35 -0.81
CA LEU A 77 -4.76 -2.39 -0.48
C LEU A 77 -5.32 -1.67 -1.71
N ASP A 78 -4.72 -1.80 -2.90
CA ASP A 78 -5.31 -1.32 -4.16
C ASP A 78 -6.68 -1.97 -4.43
N ALA A 79 -6.90 -3.21 -4.01
CA ALA A 79 -8.20 -3.88 -4.08
C ALA A 79 -9.22 -3.25 -3.11
N PHE A 80 -8.77 -2.85 -1.92
CA PHE A 80 -9.60 -2.14 -0.94
C PHE A 80 -9.98 -0.75 -1.44
N ALA A 81 -9.01 0.01 -1.95
CA ALA A 81 -9.21 1.33 -2.53
C ALA A 81 -10.25 1.33 -3.67
N LYS A 82 -10.24 0.28 -4.52
CA LYS A 82 -11.24 0.12 -5.59
C LYS A 82 -12.64 -0.20 -5.05
N SER A 83 -12.74 -0.94 -3.96
CA SER A 83 -14.01 -1.43 -3.43
C SER A 83 -14.68 -0.44 -2.47
N TYR A 84 -13.88 0.24 -1.65
CA TYR A 84 -14.31 1.17 -0.61
C TYR A 84 -13.42 2.43 -0.61
N PRO A 85 -13.48 3.26 -1.67
CA PRO A 85 -12.58 4.41 -1.84
C PRO A 85 -12.65 5.40 -0.67
N ASP A 86 -13.85 5.62 -0.11
CA ASP A 86 -14.07 6.56 1.01
C ASP A 86 -13.49 6.08 2.35
N ARG A 87 -12.98 4.83 2.41
CA ARG A 87 -12.39 4.22 3.61
C ARG A 87 -10.93 3.82 3.40
N PHE A 88 -10.31 4.27 2.30
CA PHE A 88 -8.92 4.03 1.98
C PHE A 88 -8.10 5.31 2.05
N PHE A 89 -6.94 5.25 2.70
CA PHE A 89 -6.05 6.38 2.88
C PHE A 89 -4.62 6.00 2.49
N ASP A 90 -4.08 6.72 1.51
CA ASP A 90 -2.65 6.68 1.18
C ASP A 90 -1.99 7.97 1.69
N VAL A 91 -1.11 7.83 2.68
CA VAL A 91 -0.44 8.98 3.29
C VAL A 91 0.88 9.36 2.60
N GLY A 92 1.19 8.75 1.46
CA GLY A 92 2.49 8.89 0.82
C GLY A 92 3.59 8.15 1.58
N ILE A 93 4.86 8.50 1.34
CA ILE A 93 6.01 7.85 1.98
C ILE A 93 6.21 8.42 3.40
N ALA A 94 5.23 8.21 4.27
CA ALA A 94 5.16 8.77 5.62
C ALA A 94 4.66 7.74 6.64
N GLU A 95 5.47 6.71 6.92
CA GLU A 95 5.11 5.59 7.79
C GLU A 95 4.78 6.02 9.23
N GLN A 96 5.49 7.02 9.78
CA GLN A 96 5.16 7.57 11.10
C GLN A 96 3.74 8.12 11.11
N HIS A 97 3.41 8.95 10.12
CA HIS A 97 2.08 9.52 9.99
C HIS A 97 1.03 8.44 9.77
N ALA A 98 1.30 7.40 8.97
CA ALA A 98 0.38 6.29 8.76
C ALA A 98 -0.04 5.63 10.08
N VAL A 99 0.91 5.39 10.99
CA VAL A 99 0.64 4.76 12.30
C VAL A 99 -0.11 5.71 13.22
N THR A 100 0.34 6.96 13.40
CA THR A 100 -0.36 7.94 14.26
C THR A 100 -1.76 8.27 13.73
N PHE A 101 -1.93 8.34 12.41
CA PHE A 101 -3.23 8.55 11.77
C PHE A 101 -4.18 7.37 12.04
N ALA A 102 -3.68 6.13 11.95
CA ALA A 102 -4.44 4.95 12.37
C ALA A 102 -4.78 4.99 13.87
N ALA A 103 -3.85 5.39 14.73
CA ALA A 103 -4.11 5.56 16.16
C ALA A 103 -5.29 6.51 16.40
N GLY A 104 -5.27 7.70 15.79
CA GLY A 104 -6.38 8.66 15.88
C GLY A 104 -7.71 8.14 15.35
N MET A 105 -7.71 7.35 14.27
CA MET A 105 -8.94 6.68 13.82
C MET A 105 -9.46 5.67 14.85
N ALA A 106 -8.57 4.93 15.50
CA ALA A 106 -8.95 3.96 16.51
C ALA A 106 -9.55 4.62 17.77
N THR A 107 -9.12 5.83 18.15
CA THR A 107 -9.73 6.58 19.27
C THR A 107 -11.20 6.92 19.00
N GLU A 108 -11.56 7.15 17.73
CA GLU A 108 -12.92 7.46 17.29
C GLU A 108 -13.77 6.21 16.98
N GLY A 109 -13.31 5.02 17.37
CA GLY A 109 -14.06 3.77 17.22
C GLY A 109 -14.01 3.14 15.82
N LEU A 110 -13.16 3.66 14.93
CA LEU A 110 -12.85 2.99 13.67
C LEU A 110 -11.89 1.81 13.90
N ARG A 111 -11.76 0.96 12.88
CA ARG A 111 -10.92 -0.25 12.88
C ARG A 111 -9.89 -0.17 11.75
N PRO A 112 -8.83 0.63 11.93
CA PRO A 112 -7.86 0.88 10.87
C PRO A 112 -6.89 -0.29 10.69
N PHE A 113 -6.76 -0.75 9.45
CA PHE A 113 -5.72 -1.68 9.04
C PHE A 113 -4.59 -0.89 8.39
N CYS A 114 -3.54 -0.59 9.16
CA CYS A 114 -2.33 0.08 8.68
C CYS A 114 -1.36 -0.94 8.08
N ALA A 115 -1.38 -1.10 6.75
CA ALA A 115 -0.55 -2.09 6.06
C ALA A 115 0.77 -1.45 5.60
N ILE A 116 1.87 -1.87 6.25
CA ILE A 116 3.24 -1.38 6.02
C ILE A 116 4.19 -2.58 5.99
N TYR A 117 5.16 -2.59 5.07
CA TYR A 117 6.19 -3.63 5.08
C TYR A 117 7.04 -3.56 6.33
N SER A 118 7.43 -4.72 6.87
CA SER A 118 8.21 -4.82 8.12
C SER A 118 9.45 -3.92 8.12
N THR A 119 10.20 -3.87 7.02
CA THR A 119 11.40 -3.02 6.93
C THR A 119 11.11 -1.52 7.04
N PHE A 120 9.92 -1.07 6.65
CA PHE A 120 9.53 0.34 6.69
C PHE A 120 8.81 0.70 7.97
N LEU A 121 8.11 -0.25 8.60
CA LEU A 121 7.48 -0.07 9.90
C LEU A 121 8.50 0.35 10.97
N GLN A 122 9.77 0.00 10.80
CA GLN A 122 10.87 0.48 11.63
C GLN A 122 10.92 2.01 11.77
N ARG A 123 10.54 2.76 10.72
CA ARG A 123 10.48 4.24 10.79
C ARG A 123 9.42 4.74 11.75
N ALA A 124 8.35 3.96 11.96
CA ALA A 124 7.21 4.29 12.81
C ALA A 124 7.28 3.59 14.18
N TYR A 125 8.46 3.09 14.58
CA TYR A 125 8.63 2.36 15.83
C TYR A 125 8.13 3.17 17.04
N ASP A 126 8.51 4.44 17.12
CA ASP A 126 8.09 5.31 18.22
C ASP A 126 6.57 5.54 18.21
N GLN A 127 5.95 5.74 17.03
CA GLN A 127 4.50 5.92 16.90
C GLN A 127 3.74 4.65 17.32
N VAL A 128 4.25 3.46 16.99
CA VAL A 128 3.67 2.21 17.49
C VAL A 128 3.73 2.17 19.02
N MET A 129 4.85 2.53 19.62
CA MET A 129 5.01 2.47 21.08
C MET A 129 4.20 3.55 21.80
N HIS A 130 4.37 4.81 21.41
CA HIS A 130 3.84 5.99 22.07
C HIS A 130 2.37 6.24 21.74
N ASP A 131 2.01 6.22 20.46
CA ASP A 131 0.69 6.64 20.00
C ASP A 131 -0.33 5.49 20.00
N VAL A 132 0.13 4.23 19.87
CA VAL A 132 -0.76 3.05 19.86
C VAL A 132 -0.70 2.31 21.19
N VAL A 133 0.45 1.74 21.54
CA VAL A 133 0.58 0.80 22.67
C VAL A 133 0.36 1.48 24.01
N LEU A 134 0.99 2.63 24.26
CA LEU A 134 0.84 3.37 25.51
C LEU A 134 -0.61 3.80 25.77
N GLN A 135 -1.35 4.10 24.69
CA GLN A 135 -2.75 4.49 24.70
C GLN A 135 -3.71 3.29 24.81
N LYS A 136 -3.18 2.06 24.77
CA LYS A 136 -3.95 0.79 24.79
C LYS A 136 -4.99 0.71 23.66
N LEU A 137 -4.64 1.20 22.48
CA LEU A 137 -5.52 1.17 21.32
C LEU A 137 -5.56 -0.24 20.69
N PRO A 138 -6.71 -0.63 20.09
CA PRO A 138 -6.89 -1.93 19.46
C PRO A 138 -6.04 -2.13 18.19
#